data_AF-A0AB74LVW4-F1
#
_entry.id   AF-A0AB74LVW4-F1
#
_cell.length_a   1.000
_cell.length_b   1.000
_cell.length_c   1.000
_cell.angle_alpha   90.00
_cell.angle_beta   90.00
_cell.angle_gamma   90.00
#
_symmetry.space_group_name_H-M   'P 1'
#
loop_
_entity.id
_entity.type
_entity.pdbx_description
1 polymer ?
#
loop_
_entity_poly.entity_id
_entity_poly.type
_entity_poly.pdbx_seq_one_letter_code
_entity_poly.pdbx_strand_id
1 'polypeptide(L)'
;MRRPIRIPDASEITDETPLLLDVAARIAFPDGSLSGLALRNAIGRDELGYERIGGRLYTTLEAIREMRTACRRKPKAQGSGSSGVTSAPTASAGPAPGPSKTTEASGSAQASALFALENRLKQLKRPSPNSHRKTGRLD
;
A
#
# COMPACT_ATOMS: atom_id res chain seq x y z
N MET A 1 2.10 33.41 -6.61
CA MET A 1 2.12 33.35 -5.13
C MET A 1 0.90 32.58 -4.64
N ARG A 2 1.06 31.57 -3.77
CA ARG A 2 -0.11 30.90 -3.15
C ARG A 2 -0.67 31.84 -2.08
N ARG A 3 -1.98 32.14 -2.13
CA ARG A 3 -2.63 32.90 -1.07
C ARG A 3 -2.51 32.11 0.24
N PRO A 4 -2.15 32.74 1.37
CA PRO A 4 -2.13 32.06 2.65
C PRO A 4 -3.55 31.59 2.98
N ILE A 5 -3.67 30.31 3.32
CA ILE A 5 -4.94 29.70 3.66
C ILE A 5 -5.28 30.08 5.09
N ARG A 6 -6.35 30.86 5.25
CA ARG A 6 -6.93 31.15 6.56
C ARG A 6 -7.63 29.88 7.06
N ILE A 7 -7.24 29.43 8.25
CA ILE A 7 -7.94 28.37 8.95
C ILE A 7 -9.03 29.05 9.79
N PRO A 8 -10.32 28.74 9.58
CA PRO A 8 -11.39 29.21 10.46
C PRO A 8 -11.21 28.63 11.88
N ASP A 9 -11.76 29.32 12.88
CA ASP A 9 -11.72 28.83 14.26
C ASP A 9 -12.45 27.50 14.37
N ALA A 10 -11.87 26.52 15.07
CA ALA A 10 -12.42 25.17 15.15
C ALA A 10 -13.81 25.13 15.80
N SER A 11 -14.18 26.16 16.57
CA SER A 11 -15.46 26.26 17.28
C SER A 11 -16.66 26.51 16.35
N GLU A 12 -16.44 27.03 15.14
CA GLU A 12 -17.50 27.31 14.15
C GLU A 12 -17.68 26.18 13.13
N ILE A 13 -16.84 25.14 13.20
CA ILE A 13 -16.78 24.08 12.21
C ILE A 13 -17.55 22.88 12.72
N THR A 14 -18.69 22.60 12.10
CA THR A 14 -19.43 21.36 12.36
C THR A 14 -18.84 20.20 11.57
N ASP A 15 -19.13 18.97 11.99
CA ASP A 15 -18.59 17.76 11.35
C ASP A 15 -18.97 17.64 9.86
N GLU A 16 -20.13 18.18 9.52
CA GLU A 16 -20.75 18.22 8.18
C GLU A 16 -20.35 19.46 7.36
N THR A 17 -19.57 20.38 7.95
CA THR A 17 -19.17 21.59 7.23
C THR A 17 -18.25 21.21 6.07
N PRO A 18 -18.55 21.61 4.82
CA PRO A 18 -17.68 21.32 3.68
C PRO A 18 -16.41 22.17 3.74
N LEU A 19 -15.29 21.52 3.98
CA LEU A 19 -13.98 22.16 4.11
C LEU A 19 -13.10 21.88 2.90
N LEU A 20 -12.32 22.89 2.51
CA LEU A 20 -11.32 22.73 1.47
C LEU A 20 -10.27 21.70 1.93
N LEU A 21 -9.80 20.81 1.04
CA LEU A 21 -8.89 19.71 1.42
C LEU A 21 -7.66 20.17 2.24
N ASP A 22 -7.07 21.31 1.91
CA ASP A 22 -5.91 21.81 2.64
C ASP A 22 -6.26 22.36 4.03
N VAL A 23 -7.47 22.91 4.19
CA VAL A 23 -7.99 23.37 5.49
C VAL A 23 -8.38 22.16 6.34
N ALA A 24 -9.10 21.21 5.76
CA ALA A 24 -9.54 19.98 6.43
C ALA A 24 -8.36 19.17 6.96
N ALA A 25 -7.27 19.06 6.19
CA ALA A 25 -6.05 18.39 6.62
C ALA A 25 -5.42 19.06 7.86
N ARG A 26 -5.36 20.39 7.90
CA ARG A 26 -4.77 21.15 9.02
C ARG A 26 -5.61 21.08 10.30
N ILE A 27 -6.93 20.95 10.16
CA ILE A 27 -7.85 20.80 11.30
C ILE A 27 -7.82 19.36 11.82
N ALA A 28 -7.93 18.37 10.93
CA ALA A 28 -7.98 16.97 11.31
C ALA A 28 -6.62 16.42 11.80
N PHE A 29 -5.52 16.98 11.30
CA PHE A 29 -4.15 16.59 11.63
C PHE A 29 -3.32 17.84 11.97
N PRO A 30 -3.46 18.38 13.19
CA PRO A 30 -2.73 19.58 13.62
C PRO A 30 -1.21 19.38 13.63
N ASP A 31 -0.73 18.13 13.74
CA ASP A 31 0.68 17.74 13.64
C ASP A 31 1.26 17.88 12.21
N GLY A 32 0.43 18.14 11.20
CA GLY A 32 0.85 18.29 9.81
C GLY A 32 1.28 16.97 9.13
N SER A 33 1.03 15.82 9.76
CA SER A 33 1.37 14.50 9.19
C SER A 33 0.60 14.17 7.91
N LEU A 34 -0.54 14.82 7.68
CA LEU A 34 -1.35 14.69 6.48
C LEU A 34 -1.56 16.06 5.83
N SER A 35 -1.37 16.12 4.51
CA SER A 35 -1.51 17.35 3.73
C SER A 35 -2.71 17.28 2.79
N GLY A 36 -3.16 18.43 2.26
CA GLY A 36 -4.24 18.46 1.27
C GLY A 36 -3.92 17.64 0.00
N LEU A 37 -2.64 17.45 -0.35
CA LEU A 37 -2.24 16.58 -1.45
C LEU A 37 -2.46 15.10 -1.13
N ALA A 38 -2.21 14.69 0.11
CA ALA A 38 -2.49 13.32 0.55
C ALA A 38 -3.99 13.01 0.51
N LEU A 39 -4.85 13.96 0.92
CA LEU A 39 -6.30 13.82 0.79
C LEU A 39 -6.75 13.76 -0.68
N ARG A 40 -6.12 14.52 -1.59
CA ARG A 40 -6.38 14.38 -3.04
C ARG A 40 -6.05 12.99 -3.56
N ASN A 41 -4.97 12.38 -3.09
CA ASN A 41 -4.61 11.02 -3.46
C ASN A 41 -5.62 10.00 -2.91
N ALA A 42 -6.13 10.19 -1.70
CA ALA A 42 -7.20 9.36 -1.12
C ALA A 42 -8.49 9.45 -1.95
N ILE A 43 -8.86 10.65 -2.41
CA ILE A 43 -9.98 10.85 -3.34
C ILE A 43 -9.76 10.11 -4.66
N GLY A 44 -8.57 10.19 -5.22
CA GLY A 44 -8.23 9.46 -6.45
C GLY A 44 -8.26 7.94 -6.31
N ARG A 45 -8.29 7.42 -5.08
CA ARG A 45 -8.42 5.99 -4.75
C ARG A 45 -9.83 5.61 -4.32
N ASP A 46 -10.77 6.56 -4.31
CA ASP A 46 -12.13 6.36 -3.80
C ASP A 46 -12.16 5.93 -2.30
N GLU A 47 -11.15 6.32 -1.53
CA GLU A 47 -11.03 6.00 -0.10
C GLU A 47 -11.56 7.13 0.80
N LEU A 48 -11.96 8.26 0.23
CA LEU A 48 -12.40 9.45 0.96
C LEU A 48 -13.57 10.13 0.23
N GLY A 49 -14.67 10.35 0.96
CA GLY A 49 -15.82 11.12 0.48
C GLY A 49 -15.45 12.57 0.17
N TYR A 50 -15.91 13.07 -0.98
CA TYR A 50 -15.61 14.43 -1.43
C TYR A 50 -16.78 15.06 -2.19
N GLU A 51 -16.78 16.39 -2.17
CA GLU A 51 -17.70 17.23 -2.92
C GLU A 51 -16.93 18.13 -3.88
N ARG A 52 -17.46 18.32 -5.09
CA ARG A 52 -16.85 19.22 -6.08
C ARG A 52 -17.72 20.46 -6.27
N ILE A 53 -17.26 21.60 -5.77
CA ILE A 53 -17.98 22.88 -5.83
C ILE A 53 -17.08 23.92 -6.51
N GLY A 54 -17.54 24.53 -7.60
CA GLY A 54 -16.80 25.59 -8.30
C GLY A 54 -15.40 25.19 -8.78
N GLY A 55 -15.21 23.93 -9.17
CA GLY A 55 -13.90 23.39 -9.60
C GLY A 55 -12.92 23.11 -8.46
N ARG A 56 -13.35 23.25 -7.20
CA ARG A 56 -12.60 22.90 -6.00
C ARG A 56 -13.15 21.64 -5.37
N LEU A 57 -12.28 20.95 -4.64
CA LEU A 57 -12.64 19.76 -3.88
C LEU A 57 -12.79 20.14 -2.41
N TYR A 58 -13.89 19.69 -1.84
CA TYR A 58 -14.26 19.83 -0.44
C TYR A 58 -14.45 18.45 0.17
N THR A 59 -14.32 18.38 1.48
CA THR A 59 -14.55 17.17 2.27
C THR A 59 -15.08 17.59 3.63
N THR A 60 -15.78 16.71 4.31
CA THR A 60 -16.30 16.92 5.66
C THR A 60 -15.36 16.30 6.69
N LEU A 61 -15.42 16.76 7.94
CA LEU A 61 -14.63 16.13 9.01
C LEU A 61 -15.14 14.71 9.30
N GLU A 62 -16.42 14.47 9.10
CA GLU A 62 -17.01 13.14 9.17
C GLU A 62 -16.38 12.17 8.17
N ALA A 63 -16.29 12.54 6.88
CA ALA A 63 -15.64 11.71 5.86
C ALA A 63 -14.18 11.38 6.20
N ILE A 64 -13.46 12.32 6.82
CA ILE A 64 -12.10 12.07 7.29
C ILE A 64 -12.08 11.09 8.47
N ARG A 65 -13.06 11.15 9.39
CA ARG A 65 -13.19 10.17 10.48
C ARG A 65 -13.49 8.79 9.93
N GLU A 66 -14.40 8.66 8.97
CA GLU A 66 -14.71 7.40 8.29
C GLU A 66 -13.46 6.81 7.62
N MET A 67 -12.75 7.62 6.83
CA MET A 67 -11.47 7.21 6.22
C MET A 67 -10.47 6.71 7.28
N ARG A 68 -10.35 7.39 8.42
CA ARG A 68 -9.48 6.95 9.53
C ARG A 68 -9.92 5.63 10.13
N THR A 69 -11.23 5.40 10.27
CA THR A 69 -11.74 4.12 10.75
C THR A 69 -11.44 2.98 9.78
N ALA A 70 -11.58 3.21 8.47
CA ALA A 70 -11.27 2.24 7.42
C ALA A 70 -9.77 1.92 7.36
N CYS A 71 -8.91 2.92 7.54
CA CYS A 71 -7.45 2.75 7.56
C CYS A 71 -6.91 2.07 8.83
N ARG A 72 -7.73 1.94 9.89
CA ARG A 72 -7.29 1.37 11.16
C ARG A 72 -7.07 -0.14 11.03
N ARG A 73 -5.81 -0.54 10.79
CA ARG A 73 -5.41 -1.96 10.75
C ARG A 73 -5.47 -2.56 12.15
N LYS A 74 -6.14 -3.71 12.30
CA LYS A 74 -6.03 -4.52 13.52
C LYS A 74 -4.59 -5.04 13.62
N PRO A 75 -3.92 -4.93 14.77
CA PRO A 75 -2.61 -5.53 14.95
C PRO A 75 -2.73 -7.03 14.68
N LYS A 76 -1.92 -7.53 13.73
CA LYS A 76 -1.85 -8.97 13.44
C LYS A 76 -1.32 -9.62 14.71
N ALA A 77 -2.08 -10.53 15.31
CA ALA A 77 -1.60 -11.35 16.40
C ALA A 77 -0.25 -11.95 15.96
N GLN A 78 0.82 -11.67 16.71
CA GLN A 78 2.11 -12.29 16.44
C GLN A 78 1.89 -13.79 16.56
N GLY A 79 1.96 -14.49 15.42
CA GLY A 79 2.06 -15.93 15.43
C GLY A 79 3.34 -16.27 16.16
N SER A 80 3.22 -16.70 17.42
CA SER A 80 4.34 -17.16 18.22
C SER A 80 4.89 -18.42 17.56
N GLY A 81 5.97 -18.25 16.80
CA GLY A 81 6.82 -19.35 16.40
C GLY A 81 7.70 -19.72 17.58
N SER A 82 7.36 -20.82 18.25
CA SER A 82 8.34 -21.58 19.03
C SER A 82 8.30 -23.02 18.53
N SER A 83 9.13 -23.29 17.53
CA SER A 83 9.69 -24.62 17.33
C SER A 83 10.54 -24.94 18.57
N GLY A 84 9.93 -25.62 19.55
CA GLY A 84 10.65 -26.33 20.60
C GLY A 84 10.81 -27.78 20.18
N VAL A 85 11.89 -28.09 19.45
CA VAL A 85 12.41 -29.46 19.36
C VAL A 85 13.33 -29.71 20.55
N THR A 86 13.39 -30.97 21.01
CA THR A 86 14.21 -31.61 22.08
C THR A 86 13.51 -31.72 23.45
N SER A 87 13.38 -32.88 24.12
CA SER A 87 13.70 -34.29 23.86
C SER A 87 12.88 -35.19 24.81
N ALA A 88 12.67 -36.45 24.37
CA ALA A 88 11.96 -37.61 24.95
C ALA A 88 12.46 -38.06 26.36
N PRO A 89 11.95 -39.16 27.02
CA PRO A 89 11.13 -40.27 26.50
C PRO A 89 10.01 -40.80 27.44
N THR A 90 9.15 -41.70 26.95
CA THR A 90 8.81 -43.01 27.58
C THR A 90 7.77 -43.76 26.73
N ALA A 91 8.22 -44.91 26.20
CA ALA A 91 7.53 -46.15 25.85
C ALA A 91 6.01 -46.16 25.50
N SER A 92 5.66 -46.67 24.31
CA SER A 92 5.27 -48.09 24.20
C SER A 92 5.12 -48.55 22.74
N ALA A 93 5.82 -49.66 22.45
CA ALA A 93 5.60 -50.73 21.47
C ALA A 93 4.79 -50.50 20.16
N GLY A 94 5.50 -50.67 19.04
CA GLY A 94 4.97 -51.11 17.75
C GLY A 94 6.11 -51.20 16.71
N PRO A 95 6.47 -52.39 16.18
CA PRO A 95 7.68 -52.56 15.38
C PRO A 95 7.45 -52.19 13.91
N ALA A 96 8.16 -51.18 13.41
CA ALA A 96 8.56 -51.12 12.01
C ALA A 96 9.84 -50.29 11.87
N PRO A 97 11.00 -50.95 11.74
CA PRO A 97 11.96 -50.51 10.73
C PRO A 97 12.73 -51.68 10.10
N GLY A 98 12.68 -51.87 8.78
CA GLY A 98 13.61 -51.27 7.81
C GLY A 98 14.16 -52.38 6.87
N PRO A 99 15.23 -52.21 6.09
CA PRO A 99 15.70 -51.05 5.32
C PRO A 99 16.14 -51.42 3.86
N SER A 100 16.57 -50.40 3.10
CA SER A 100 17.50 -50.45 1.95
C SER A 100 16.96 -50.82 0.55
N LYS A 101 17.01 -49.85 -0.38
CA LYS A 101 18.08 -49.73 -1.39
C LYS A 101 17.90 -48.49 -2.28
N THR A 102 19.04 -47.85 -2.48
CA THR A 102 19.36 -46.70 -3.34
C THR A 102 18.91 -46.87 -4.79
N THR A 103 18.35 -45.84 -5.42
CA THR A 103 18.61 -45.43 -6.81
C THR A 103 18.02 -44.04 -7.09
N GLU A 104 18.88 -43.12 -7.58
CA GLU A 104 18.68 -42.24 -8.75
C GLU A 104 17.35 -41.46 -8.85
N ALA A 105 17.28 -40.13 -8.97
CA ALA A 105 18.17 -39.21 -9.63
C ALA A 105 17.91 -37.78 -9.13
N SER A 106 18.98 -37.04 -8.84
CA SER A 106 18.96 -35.58 -8.83
C SER A 106 18.75 -35.09 -10.26
N GLY A 107 17.49 -34.98 -10.67
CA GLY A 107 17.08 -34.55 -12.00
C GLY A 107 16.36 -33.19 -11.95
N SER A 108 17.13 -32.13 -12.18
CA SER A 108 16.71 -30.95 -12.96
C SER A 108 15.31 -30.35 -12.71
N ALA A 109 15.19 -29.43 -11.77
CA ALA A 109 14.09 -28.45 -11.75
C ALA A 109 14.55 -26.97 -11.69
N GLN A 110 15.86 -26.69 -11.81
CA GLN A 110 16.40 -25.33 -11.67
C GLN A 110 16.81 -24.66 -13.00
N ALA A 111 16.74 -25.37 -14.14
CA ALA A 111 17.15 -24.79 -15.43
C ALA A 111 16.18 -23.74 -15.98
N SER A 112 14.88 -23.83 -15.68
CA SER A 112 13.85 -22.95 -16.25
C SER A 112 13.86 -21.54 -15.66
N ALA A 113 14.36 -21.38 -14.42
CA ALA A 113 14.34 -20.12 -13.70
C ALA A 113 15.36 -19.11 -14.26
N LEU A 114 16.54 -19.57 -14.71
CA LEU A 114 17.59 -18.69 -15.21
C LEU A 114 17.23 -18.09 -16.58
N PHE A 115 16.62 -18.88 -17.47
CA PHE A 115 16.24 -18.41 -18.81
C PHE A 115 15.18 -17.30 -18.77
N ALA A 116 14.23 -17.38 -17.83
CA ALA A 116 13.20 -16.36 -17.62
C ALA A 116 13.79 -15.01 -17.16
N LEU A 117 14.87 -15.05 -16.35
CA LEU A 117 15.52 -13.84 -15.84
C LEU A 117 16.29 -13.11 -16.94
N GLU A 118 17.04 -13.83 -17.77
CA GLU A 118 17.82 -13.26 -18.87
C GLU A 118 16.93 -12.57 -19.93
N ASN A 119 15.77 -13.16 -20.26
CA ASN A 119 14.85 -12.57 -21.22
C ASN A 119 14.28 -11.24 -20.72
N ARG A 120 14.04 -11.11 -19.41
CA ARG A 120 13.53 -9.87 -18.79
C ARG A 120 14.57 -8.74 -18.84
N LEU A 121 15.84 -9.07 -18.62
CA LEU A 121 16.94 -8.10 -18.72
C LEU A 121 17.17 -7.62 -20.15
N LYS A 122 17.02 -8.49 -21.16
CA LYS A 122 17.09 -8.10 -22.58
C LYS A 122 15.97 -7.14 -22.99
N GLN A 123 14.76 -7.33 -22.46
CA GLN A 123 13.62 -6.44 -22.73
C GLN A 123 13.80 -5.05 -22.10
N LEU A 124 14.43 -4.96 -20.92
CA LEU A 124 14.72 -3.69 -20.25
C LEU A 124 15.83 -2.86 -20.93
N LYS A 125 16.69 -3.50 -21.73
CA LYS A 125 17.76 -2.82 -22.50
C LYS A 125 17.26 -2.13 -23.77
N ARG A 126 15.99 -2.33 -24.16
CA ARG A 126 15.38 -1.54 -25.23
C ARG A 126 14.89 -0.21 -24.64
N PRO A 127 15.35 0.95 -25.14
CA PRO A 127 14.81 2.23 -24.68
C PRO A 127 13.30 2.25 -24.92
N SER A 128 12.56 2.42 -23.83
CA SER A 128 11.10 2.57 -23.88
C SER A 128 10.76 3.77 -24.77
N PRO A 129 9.88 3.63 -25.78
CA PRO A 129 9.42 4.76 -26.57
C PRO A 129 8.44 5.58 -25.73
N ASN A 130 8.96 6.34 -24.76
CA ASN A 130 8.14 7.31 -24.07
C ASN A 130 7.96 8.53 -24.98
N SER A 131 6.71 8.69 -25.40
CA SER A 131 6.16 9.73 -26.24
C SER A 131 6.45 11.12 -25.69
N HIS A 132 7.25 11.90 -26.42
CA HIS A 132 7.10 13.35 -26.48
C HIS A 132 7.08 13.76 -27.96
N ARG A 133 5.95 13.54 -28.65
CA ARG A 133 5.63 14.31 -29.85
C ARG A 133 5.20 15.70 -29.41
N LYS A 134 6.11 16.68 -29.51
CA LYS A 134 5.71 18.08 -29.65
C LYS A 134 5.70 18.38 -31.15
N THR A 135 4.49 18.46 -31.67
CA THR A 135 4.15 18.82 -33.06
C THR A 135 4.21 20.34 -33.28
N GLY A 136 4.64 20.75 -34.48
CA GLY A 136 4.49 22.09 -35.10
C GLY A 136 5.82 22.84 -35.24
N ARG A 137 6.52 22.92 -36.39
CA ARG A 137 6.22 23.32 -37.79
C ARG A 137 6.24 24.85 -38.00
N LEU A 138 7.27 25.31 -38.75
CA LEU A 138 7.39 26.36 -39.81
C LEU A 138 6.48 27.61 -39.68
N ASP A 139 6.92 28.86 -39.83
CA ASP A 139 7.99 29.50 -40.64
C ASP A 139 8.73 30.58 -39.84
#